data_AF-A0A565AKM2-F1
#
_entry.id   AF-A0A565AKM2-F1
#
_cell.length_a   1.000
_cell.length_b   1.000
_cell.length_c   1.000
_cell.angle_alpha   90.00
_cell.angle_beta   90.00
_cell.angle_gamma   90.00
#
_symmetry.space_group_name_H-M   'P 1'
#
loop_
_entity.id
_entity.type
_entity.pdbx_description
1 polymer ?
#
loop_
_entity_poly.entity_id
_entity_poly.type
_entity_poly.pdbx_seq_one_letter_code
_entity_poly.pdbx_strand_id
1 'polypeptide(L)'
;MSDVKIQGYNISKNTMIEINTYAIGRDPNCWTNPNEFIPERICPGMATGITIVELGLLNVLYFFDWSLPDGMTIEDINMEEAGAFVIAKKVPLVLVPDLHY
;
A
#
# COMPACT_ATOMS: atom_id res chain seq x y z
N MET A 1 21.48 19.26 6.24
CA MET A 1 21.41 18.06 7.11
C MET A 1 22.81 17.53 7.34
N SER A 2 23.14 17.19 8.59
CA SER A 2 24.42 16.57 8.99
C SER A 2 24.27 15.06 9.10
N ASP A 3 25.39 14.36 9.28
CA ASP A 3 25.38 12.94 9.60
C ASP A 3 24.68 12.71 10.96
N VAL A 4 23.98 11.59 11.10
CA VAL A 4 23.19 11.22 12.30
C VAL A 4 23.53 9.82 12.78
N LYS A 5 23.30 9.53 14.06
CA LYS A 5 23.52 8.19 14.65
C LYS A 5 22.20 7.59 15.11
N ILE A 6 21.83 6.42 14.59
CA ILE A 6 20.61 5.69 14.96
C ILE A 6 21.02 4.33 15.52
N GLN A 7 20.61 4.01 16.76
CA GLN A 7 20.87 2.71 17.41
C GLN A 7 22.33 2.21 17.31
N GLY A 8 23.30 3.14 17.32
CA GLY A 8 24.72 2.78 17.18
C GLY A 8 25.30 2.95 15.77
N TYR A 9 24.47 3.05 14.73
CA TYR A 9 24.87 3.15 13.33
C TYR A 9 25.00 4.60 12.87
N ASN A 10 26.07 4.92 12.13
CA ASN A 10 26.27 6.24 11.53
C ASN A 10 25.59 6.30 10.15
N ILE A 11 24.78 7.32 9.92
CA ILE A 11 24.05 7.56 8.67
C ILE A 11 24.52 8.88 8.09
N SER A 12 25.10 8.83 6.88
CA SER A 12 25.59 10.01 6.19
C SER A 12 24.45 10.92 5.70
N LYS A 13 24.70 12.23 5.63
CA LYS A 13 23.77 13.19 5.03
C LYS A 13 23.30 12.72 3.64
N ASN A 14 22.03 13.00 3.33
CA ASN A 14 21.33 12.61 2.10
C ASN A 14 21.05 11.10 1.93
N THR A 15 21.34 10.26 2.92
CA THR A 15 20.89 8.86 2.90
C THR A 15 19.36 8.83 3.02
N MET A 16 18.69 8.16 2.08
CA MET A 16 17.27 7.88 2.18
C MET A 16 17.06 6.77 3.21
N ILE A 17 16.32 7.08 4.28
CA ILE A 17 15.96 6.10 5.31
C ILE A 17 14.51 5.68 5.04
N GLU A 18 14.31 4.38 4.92
CA GLU A 18 12.97 3.81 4.84
C GLU A 18 12.45 3.49 6.24
N ILE A 19 11.17 3.80 6.47
CA ILE A 19 10.48 3.45 7.71
C ILE A 19 9.42 2.40 7.35
N ASN A 20 9.60 1.19 7.87
CA ASN A 20 8.62 0.11 7.71
C ASN A 20 7.40 0.38 8.62
N THR A 21 6.47 1.20 8.13
CA THR A 21 5.25 1.55 8.86
C THR A 21 4.31 0.37 9.06
N TYR A 22 4.37 -0.63 8.16
CA TYR A 22 3.60 -1.88 8.30
C TYR A 22 4.01 -2.66 9.55
N ALA A 23 5.32 -2.87 9.74
CA ALA A 23 5.85 -3.57 10.91
C ALA A 23 5.56 -2.81 12.20
N ILE A 24 5.72 -1.48 12.19
CA ILE A 24 5.42 -0.63 13.35
C ILE A 24 3.92 -0.70 13.70
N GLY A 25 3.04 -0.64 12.71
CA GLY A 25 1.59 -0.68 12.92
C GLY A 25 1.09 -2.01 13.51
N ARG A 26 1.86 -3.09 13.36
CA ARG A 26 1.55 -4.44 13.88
C ARG A 26 2.44 -4.88 15.06
N ASP A 27 3.27 -4.00 15.60
CA ASP A 27 4.15 -4.36 16.72
C ASP A 27 3.34 -4.46 18.03
N PRO A 28 3.26 -5.65 18.66
CA PRO A 28 2.53 -5.84 19.93
C PRO A 28 3.16 -5.08 21.10
N ASN A 29 4.42 -4.66 20.99
CA ASN A 29 5.08 -3.85 22.02
C ASN A 29 4.67 -2.37 21.95
N CYS A 30 4.20 -1.91 20.78
CA CYS A 30 3.76 -0.53 20.56
C CYS A 30 2.24 -0.38 20.68
N TRP A 31 1.47 -1.40 20.27
CA TRP A 31 0.03 -1.30 20.15
C TRP A 31 -0.70 -2.45 20.83
N THR A 32 -1.78 -2.15 21.56
CA THR A 32 -2.74 -3.15 22.02
C THR A 32 -3.54 -3.69 20.83
N ASN A 33 -3.76 -5.00 20.73
CA ASN A 33 -4.46 -5.64 19.59
C ASN A 33 -3.91 -5.19 18.22
N PRO A 34 -2.63 -5.44 17.91
CA PRO A 34 -1.96 -4.90 16.73
C PRO A 34 -2.53 -5.39 15.39
N ASN A 35 -3.27 -6.49 15.39
CA ASN A 35 -3.87 -7.09 14.19
C ASN A 35 -5.34 -6.69 13.99
N GLU A 36 -5.91 -5.90 14.90
CA GLU A 36 -7.29 -5.39 14.76
C GLU A 36 -7.31 -4.08 13.99
N PHE A 37 -8.33 -3.91 13.13
CA PHE A 37 -8.54 -2.66 12.42
C PHE A 37 -9.09 -1.59 13.37
N ILE A 38 -8.25 -0.60 13.69
CA ILE A 38 -8.59 0.54 14.55
C ILE A 38 -8.37 1.82 13.74
N PRO A 39 -9.46 2.46 13.25
CA PRO A 39 -9.39 3.60 12.34
C PRO A 39 -8.49 4.75 12.81
N GLU A 40 -8.46 5.00 14.13
CA GLU A 40 -7.70 6.08 14.75
C GLU A 40 -6.17 5.90 14.63
N ARG A 41 -5.69 4.69 14.32
CA ARG A 41 -4.25 4.39 14.12
C ARG A 41 -3.76 4.63 12.70
N ILE A 42 -4.68 4.84 11.76
CA ILE A 42 -4.41 4.76 10.34
C ILE A 42 -4.34 6.16 9.73
N CYS A 43 -3.61 6.33 8.63
CA CYS A 43 -3.60 7.57 7.86
C CYS A 43 -5.05 8.02 7.60
N PRO A 44 -5.44 9.27 7.96
CA PRO A 44 -6.81 9.76 7.79
C PRO A 44 -7.36 9.60 6.37
N GLY A 45 -6.50 9.68 5.35
CA GLY A 45 -6.87 9.48 3.94
C GLY A 45 -7.21 8.04 3.56
N MET A 46 -6.86 7.05 4.38
CA MET A 46 -7.16 5.63 4.11
C MET A 46 -8.66 5.36 4.18
N ALA A 47 -9.40 6.02 5.07
CA ALA A 47 -10.86 5.86 5.13
C ALA A 47 -11.51 6.24 3.79
N THR A 48 -11.12 7.39 3.23
CA THR A 48 -11.56 7.81 1.89
C THR A 48 -11.10 6.85 0.80
N GLY A 49 -9.85 6.38 0.86
CA GLY A 49 -9.32 5.40 -0.09
C GLY A 49 -10.11 4.09 -0.07
N ILE A 50 -10.43 3.57 1.12
CA ILE A 50 -11.27 2.39 1.34
C ILE A 50 -12.64 2.61 0.70
N THR A 51 -13.31 3.73 0.99
CA THR A 51 -14.63 4.02 0.41
C THR A 51 -14.61 4.06 -1.12
N ILE A 52 -13.56 4.64 -1.73
CA ILE A 52 -13.41 4.67 -3.19
C ILE A 52 -13.18 3.26 -3.75
N VAL A 53 -12.33 2.46 -3.11
CA VAL A 53 -12.06 1.08 -3.52
C VAL A 53 -13.33 0.23 -3.38
N GLU A 54 -14.05 0.34 -2.27
CA GLU A 54 -15.32 -0.37 -2.04
C GLU A 54 -16.35 0.00 -3.11
N LEU A 55 -16.54 1.29 -3.38
CA LEU A 55 -17.48 1.74 -4.40
C LEU A 55 -17.08 1.25 -5.80
N GLY A 56 -15.79 1.34 -6.12
CA GLY A 56 -15.24 0.81 -7.38
C GLY A 56 -15.49 -0.68 -7.50
N LEU A 57 -15.13 -1.44 -6.47
CA LEU A 57 -15.28 -2.90 -6.43
C LEU A 57 -16.75 -3.32 -6.55
N LEU A 58 -17.68 -2.66 -5.85
CA LEU A 58 -19.11 -2.93 -5.95
C LEU A 58 -19.62 -2.75 -7.38
N ASN A 59 -19.17 -1.71 -8.09
CA ASN A 59 -19.55 -1.53 -9.48
C ASN A 59 -19.04 -2.68 -10.35
N VAL A 60 -17.77 -3.10 -10.22
CA VAL A 60 -17.25 -4.17 -11.07
C VAL A 60 -17.86 -5.54 -10.71
N LEU A 61 -18.13 -5.82 -9.43
CA LEU A 61 -18.82 -7.04 -9.01
C LEU A 61 -20.28 -7.07 -9.48
N TYR A 62 -20.95 -5.92 -9.58
CA TYR A 62 -22.34 -5.85 -10.02
C TYR A 62 -22.51 -6.03 -11.53
N PHE A 63 -21.61 -5.46 -12.34
CA PHE A 63 -21.77 -5.43 -13.81
C PHE A 63 -21.16 -6.62 -14.55
N PHE A 64 -20.36 -7.46 -13.89
CA PHE A 64 -19.63 -8.53 -14.54
C PHE A 64 -19.76 -9.85 -13.78
N ASP A 65 -19.92 -10.93 -14.53
CA ASP A 65 -19.75 -12.29 -14.01
C ASP A 65 -18.26 -12.61 -13.94
N TRP A 66 -17.84 -13.22 -12.83
CA TRP A 66 -16.44 -13.55 -12.56
C TRP A 66 -16.25 -15.06 -12.49
N SER A 67 -15.14 -15.54 -13.05
CA SER A 67 -14.72 -16.95 -12.96
C SER A 67 -13.21 -17.02 -12.75
N LEU A 68 -12.74 -18.10 -12.13
CA LEU A 68 -11.31 -18.36 -12.00
C LEU A 68 -10.73 -18.76 -13.37
N PRO A 69 -9.49 -18.33 -13.68
CA PRO A 69 -8.85 -18.68 -14.95
C PRO A 69 -8.49 -20.17 -15.00
N ASP A 70 -8.51 -20.74 -16.21
CA ASP A 70 -7.85 -22.00 -16.60
C ASP A 70 -7.87 -23.15 -15.57
N GLY A 71 -9.06 -23.59 -15.16
CA GLY A 71 -9.23 -24.79 -14.33
C GLY A 71 -8.74 -24.66 -12.88
N MET A 72 -8.36 -23.44 -12.46
CA MET A 72 -7.96 -23.13 -11.09
C MET A 72 -9.11 -23.37 -10.12
N THR A 73 -8.80 -23.90 -8.93
CA THR A 73 -9.75 -24.04 -7.83
C THR A 73 -9.45 -23.04 -6.71
N ILE A 74 -10.33 -22.96 -5.72
CA ILE A 74 -10.19 -22.02 -4.60
C ILE A 74 -8.94 -22.34 -3.78
N GLU A 75 -8.58 -23.61 -3.68
CA GLU A 75 -7.41 -24.10 -2.94
C GLU A 75 -6.08 -23.63 -3.55
N ASP A 76 -6.07 -23.28 -4.84
CA ASP A 76 -4.89 -22.78 -5.54
C ASP A 76 -4.63 -21.27 -5.26
N ILE A 77 -5.57 -20.58 -4.60
CA ILE A 77 -5.47 -19.13 -4.34
C ILE A 77 -4.51 -18.88 -3.17
N ASN A 78 -3.35 -18.28 -3.45
CA ASN A 78 -2.42 -17.80 -2.43
C ASN A 78 -2.93 -16.48 -1.81
N MET A 79 -3.09 -16.48 -0.48
CA MET A 79 -3.56 -15.32 0.31
C MET A 79 -2.45 -14.68 1.16
N GLU A 80 -1.19 -15.06 0.93
CA GLU A 80 -0.05 -14.50 1.65
C GLU A 80 0.17 -13.04 1.22
N GLU A 81 0.48 -12.18 2.20
CA GLU A 81 0.70 -10.77 1.93
C GLU A 81 2.07 -10.55 1.27
N ALA A 82 2.07 -10.03 0.05
CA ALA A 82 3.26 -9.46 -0.56
C ALA A 82 3.31 -7.95 -0.25
N GLY A 83 4.32 -7.50 0.48
CA GLY A 83 4.56 -6.07 0.69
C GLY A 83 4.94 -5.38 -0.64
N ALA A 84 4.22 -4.34 -1.02
CA ALA A 84 4.54 -3.53 -2.19
C ALA A 84 5.03 -2.13 -1.79
N PHE A 85 6.19 -1.72 -2.30
CA PHE A 85 6.70 -0.36 -2.20
C PHE A 85 6.24 0.47 -3.39
N VAL A 86 5.57 1.61 -3.17
CA VAL A 86 5.31 2.58 -4.25
C VAL A 86 6.30 3.74 -4.12
N ILE A 87 7.39 3.65 -4.89
CA ILE A 87 8.27 4.79 -5.18
C ILE A 87 7.93 5.27 -6.59
N ALA A 88 7.36 6.47 -6.70
CA ALA A 88 6.97 7.06 -7.98
C ALA A 88 8.18 7.64 -8.74
N LYS A 89 8.04 7.81 -10.06
CA LYS A 89 9.09 8.35 -10.93
C LYS A 89 9.55 9.74 -10.46
N LYS A 90 10.87 9.97 -10.48
CA LYS A 90 11.49 11.26 -10.15
C LYS A 90 11.06 12.40 -11.09
N VAL A 91 10.78 12.09 -12.36
CA VAL A 91 10.19 13.02 -13.32
C VAL A 91 9.01 12.30 -13.98
N PRO A 92 7.78 12.82 -13.87
CA PRO A 92 6.61 12.20 -14.47
C PRO A 92 6.66 12.36 -15.99
N LEU A 93 6.22 11.32 -16.70
CA LEU A 93 6.00 11.40 -18.13
C LEU A 93 4.73 12.24 -18.35
N VAL A 94 4.87 13.40 -18.97
CA VAL A 94 3.74 14.24 -19.40
C VAL A 94 3.45 13.92 -20.85
N LEU A 95 2.26 13.39 -21.11
CA LEU A 95 1.74 13.20 -22.46
C LEU A 95 0.76 14.33 -22.76
N VAL A 96 0.90 14.94 -23.94
CA VAL A 96 -0.09 15.86 -24.48
C VAL A 96 -0.90 15.08 -25.51
N PRO A 97 -2.22 14.95 -25.33
CA PRO A 97 -3.05 14.28 -26.32
C PRO A 97 -3.20 15.16 -27.56
N ASP A 98 -2.96 14.57 -28.74
CA ASP A 98 -3.35 15.19 -30.01
C ASP A 98 -4.79 14.80 -30.37
N LEU A 99 -5.54 15.79 -30.83
CA LEU A 99 -6.92 15.58 -31.28
C LEU A 99 -6.91 14.76 -32.58
N HIS A 100 -7.41 13.54 -32.53
CA HIS A 100 -7.77 12.81 -33.74
C HIS A 100 -9.22 13.17 -34.11
N TYR A 101 -9.37 13.63 -35.36
CA TYR A 101 -10.61 14.17 -35.96
C TYR A 101 -11.90 13.41 -35.61
#